data_AF-A0AAF0XA28-F1
#
_entry.id   AF-A0AAF0XA28-F1
#
_cell.length_a   1.000
_cell.length_b   1.000
_cell.length_c   1.000
_cell.angle_alpha   90.00
_cell.angle_beta   90.00
_cell.angle_gamma   90.00
#
_symmetry.space_group_name_H-M   'P 1'
#
loop_
_entity.id
_entity.type
_entity.pdbx_description
1 polymer ?
#
loop_
_entity_poly.entity_id
_entity_poly.type
_entity_poly.pdbx_seq_one_letter_code
_entity_poly.pdbx_strand_id
1 'polypeptide(L)'
;MRTVQRIWKRAREASINGMTDVSHLKVKNCGRKRVQIDLEQLKIVSLSKRTTISSTAYSIKVSKSTLHRCFKDGKLRRNSNSIKPLLTNKNKKNRVEFCLSMLDANSFPNNHRFVSMENIIHIDEKWFYLTKN
;
A
#
# COMPACT_ATOMS: atom_id res chain seq x y z
N MET A 1 0.23 -40.86 -36.62
CA MET A 1 0.46 -40.18 -35.32
C MET A 1 0.91 -38.72 -35.52
N ARG A 2 0.00 -37.74 -35.41
CA ARG A 2 0.30 -36.30 -35.67
C ARG A 2 1.24 -35.65 -34.64
N THR A 3 1.22 -36.11 -33.39
CA THR A 3 1.98 -35.49 -32.30
C THR A 3 3.48 -35.69 -32.45
N VAL A 4 3.90 -36.90 -32.83
CA VAL A 4 5.30 -37.27 -33.06
C VAL A 4 5.87 -36.46 -34.24
N GLN A 5 5.16 -36.40 -35.37
CA GLN A 5 5.56 -35.59 -36.53
C GLN A 5 5.73 -34.11 -36.19
N ARG A 6 4.82 -33.54 -35.37
CA ARG A 6 4.90 -32.15 -34.93
C ARG A 6 6.13 -31.88 -34.04
N ILE A 7 6.47 -32.81 -33.15
CA ILE A 7 7.66 -32.69 -32.29
C ILE A 7 8.93 -32.78 -33.14
N TRP A 8 8.99 -33.73 -34.08
CA TRP A 8 10.12 -33.87 -35.02
C TRP A 8 10.32 -32.64 -35.90
N LYS A 9 9.24 -32.09 -36.45
CA LYS A 9 9.29 -30.83 -37.21
C LYS A 9 9.87 -29.69 -36.35
N ARG A 10 9.44 -29.58 -35.09
CA ARG A 10 9.94 -28.56 -34.16
C ARG A 10 11.41 -28.77 -33.80
N ALA A 11 11.85 -30.01 -33.56
CA ALA A 11 13.24 -30.33 -33.30
C ALA A 11 14.15 -29.91 -34.47
N ARG A 12 13.68 -30.10 -35.72
CA ARG A 12 14.39 -29.67 -36.92
C ARG A 12 14.50 -28.15 -37.05
N GLU A 13 13.42 -27.44 -36.73
CA GLU A 13 13.35 -25.97 -36.81
C GLU A 13 14.12 -25.27 -35.66
N ALA A 14 14.15 -25.87 -34.47
CA ALA A 14 14.77 -25.30 -33.27
C ALA A 14 16.26 -25.69 -33.10
N SER A 15 16.82 -26.48 -34.02
CA SER A 15 18.21 -26.93 -33.94
C SER A 15 19.16 -25.80 -34.31
N ILE A 16 19.76 -25.18 -33.30
CA ILE A 16 20.87 -24.23 -33.45
C ILE A 16 22.04 -24.77 -32.63
N ASN A 17 23.17 -25.04 -33.28
CA ASN A 17 24.41 -25.52 -32.64
C ASN A 17 24.24 -26.78 -31.76
N GLY A 18 23.37 -27.71 -32.16
CA GLY A 18 23.16 -29.00 -31.46
C GLY A 18 22.25 -28.93 -30.23
N MET A 19 21.79 -27.74 -29.83
CA MET A 19 20.77 -27.56 -28.79
C MET A 19 19.39 -27.53 -29.45
N THR A 20 18.46 -28.38 -29.01
CA THR A 20 17.09 -28.43 -29.53
C THR A 20 16.08 -28.24 -28.41
N ASP A 21 15.25 -27.20 -28.51
CA ASP A 21 14.12 -26.98 -27.60
C ASP A 21 12.79 -27.42 -28.23
N VAL A 22 12.21 -28.51 -27.71
CA VAL A 22 10.90 -29.03 -28.12
C VAL A 22 9.77 -28.72 -27.13
N SER A 23 10.04 -27.84 -26.16
CA SER A 23 9.10 -27.45 -25.11
C SER A 23 7.75 -27.00 -25.66
N HIS A 24 6.71 -27.19 -24.85
CA HIS A 24 5.36 -26.86 -25.26
C HIS A 24 5.12 -25.34 -25.33
N LEU A 25 4.94 -24.80 -26.53
CA LEU A 25 4.78 -23.36 -26.78
C LEU A 25 3.53 -22.73 -26.16
N LYS A 26 2.57 -23.53 -25.63
CA LYS A 26 1.42 -22.99 -24.90
C LYS A 26 1.72 -22.70 -23.43
N VAL A 27 2.87 -23.12 -22.89
CA VAL A 27 3.21 -22.90 -21.46
C VAL A 27 3.21 -21.41 -21.11
N LYS A 28 3.60 -20.53 -22.04
CA LYS A 28 3.57 -19.07 -21.88
C LYS A 28 2.34 -18.39 -22.52
N ASN A 29 1.55 -19.14 -23.28
CA ASN A 29 0.39 -18.64 -24.05
C ASN A 29 -0.95 -19.21 -23.54
N CYS A 30 -0.99 -19.61 -22.27
CA CYS A 30 -2.19 -20.14 -21.63
C CYS A 30 -2.82 -19.09 -20.70
N GLY A 31 -4.13 -19.21 -20.50
CA GLY A 31 -4.90 -18.35 -19.60
C GLY A 31 -5.42 -17.05 -20.23
N ARG A 32 -6.13 -16.27 -19.41
CA ARG A 32 -6.74 -15.00 -19.83
C ARG A 32 -5.68 -13.92 -19.98
N LYS A 33 -5.65 -13.23 -21.14
CA LYS A 33 -4.80 -12.06 -21.34
C LYS A 33 -5.10 -10.98 -20.30
N ARG A 34 -4.04 -10.37 -19.75
CA ARG A 34 -4.19 -9.27 -18.78
C ARG A 34 -4.79 -8.06 -19.48
N VAL A 35 -5.79 -7.45 -18.84
CA VAL A 35 -6.31 -6.13 -19.24
C VAL A 35 -5.20 -5.11 -19.00
N GLN A 36 -4.78 -4.42 -20.04
CA GLN A 36 -3.88 -3.29 -19.89
C GLN A 36 -4.69 -2.09 -19.41
N ILE A 37 -4.25 -1.52 -18.29
CA ILE A 37 -4.81 -0.30 -17.74
C ILE A 37 -3.69 0.72 -17.77
N ASP A 38 -4.00 1.91 -18.26
CA ASP A 38 -3.12 3.05 -18.13
C ASP A 38 -3.18 3.58 -16.69
N LEU A 39 -2.20 3.18 -15.87
CA LEU A 39 -2.09 3.62 -14.49
C LEU A 39 -1.51 5.04 -14.38
N GLU A 40 -0.98 5.62 -15.46
CA GLU A 40 -0.46 6.99 -15.44
C GLU A 40 -1.58 8.01 -15.21
N GLN A 41 -2.81 7.67 -15.60
CA GLN A 41 -4.00 8.47 -15.28
C GLN A 41 -4.17 8.72 -13.78
N LEU A 42 -3.68 7.81 -12.92
CA LEU A 42 -3.72 8.03 -11.48
C LEU A 42 -2.95 9.28 -11.07
N LYS A 43 -1.89 9.67 -11.78
CA LYS A 43 -1.10 10.87 -11.44
C LYS A 43 -1.90 12.16 -11.61
N ILE A 44 -2.91 12.15 -12.49
CA ILE A 44 -3.77 13.31 -12.78
C ILE A 44 -4.92 13.43 -11.76
N VAL A 45 -5.44 12.31 -11.25
CA VAL A 45 -6.57 12.28 -10.31
C VAL A 45 -6.20 12.97 -8.99
N SER A 46 -7.05 13.79 -8.38
CA SER A 46 -6.74 14.42 -7.08
C SER A 46 -6.51 13.39 -5.95
N LEU A 47 -5.62 13.66 -4.98
CA LEU A 47 -5.36 12.75 -3.85
C LEU A 47 -6.62 12.39 -3.06
N SER A 48 -7.57 13.31 -2.93
CA SER A 48 -8.87 13.09 -2.27
C SER A 48 -9.70 11.95 -2.90
N LYS A 49 -9.53 11.71 -4.20
CA LYS A 49 -10.22 10.65 -4.93
C LYS A 49 -9.42 9.34 -5.00
N ARG A 50 -8.16 9.34 -4.56
CA ARG A 50 -7.26 8.16 -4.50
C ARG A 50 -7.33 7.41 -3.16
N THR A 51 -8.40 7.59 -2.40
CA THR A 51 -8.53 7.10 -1.03
C THR A 51 -9.01 5.64 -0.97
N THR A 52 -10.07 5.31 -1.69
CA THR A 52 -10.62 3.95 -1.78
C THR A 52 -10.46 3.40 -3.18
N ILE A 53 -10.45 2.06 -3.30
CA ILE A 53 -10.39 1.41 -4.62
C ILE A 53 -11.62 1.80 -5.45
N SER A 54 -12.80 1.92 -4.84
CA SER A 54 -14.03 2.34 -5.52
C SER A 54 -13.90 3.76 -6.09
N SER A 55 -13.53 4.75 -5.26
CA SER A 55 -13.43 6.15 -5.69
C SER A 55 -12.37 6.35 -6.78
N THR A 56 -11.26 5.63 -6.62
CA THR A 56 -10.14 5.66 -7.56
C THR A 56 -10.55 5.06 -8.89
N ALA A 57 -11.20 3.88 -8.86
CA ALA A 57 -11.66 3.19 -10.06
C ALA A 57 -12.69 4.02 -10.83
N TYR A 58 -13.63 4.66 -10.13
CA TYR A 58 -14.58 5.60 -10.71
C TYR A 58 -13.87 6.78 -11.39
N SER A 59 -12.85 7.34 -10.75
CA SER A 59 -12.11 8.50 -11.28
C SER A 59 -11.32 8.21 -12.54
N ILE A 60 -10.75 7.00 -12.67
CA ILE A 60 -10.02 6.55 -13.86
C ILE A 60 -10.89 5.74 -14.84
N LYS A 61 -12.22 5.69 -14.60
CA LYS A 61 -13.21 4.99 -15.44
C LYS A 61 -12.89 3.50 -15.68
N VAL A 62 -12.40 2.80 -14.66
CA VAL A 62 -12.22 1.34 -14.68
C VAL A 62 -13.14 0.66 -13.68
N SER A 63 -13.37 -0.65 -13.86
CA SER A 63 -14.10 -1.40 -12.85
C SER A 63 -13.29 -1.59 -11.57
N LYS A 64 -13.97 -1.54 -10.42
CA LYS A 64 -13.39 -1.77 -9.09
C LYS A 64 -12.58 -3.06 -9.01
N SER A 65 -13.09 -4.14 -9.60
CA SER A 65 -12.42 -5.45 -9.63
C SER A 65 -11.10 -5.41 -10.40
N THR A 66 -11.04 -4.69 -11.51
CA THR A 66 -9.80 -4.58 -12.30
C THR A 66 -8.75 -3.79 -11.54
N LEU A 67 -9.13 -2.67 -10.90
CA LEU A 67 -8.20 -1.89 -10.08
C LEU A 67 -7.73 -2.67 -8.84
N HIS A 68 -8.63 -3.40 -8.18
CA HIS A 68 -8.29 -4.27 -7.06
C HIS A 68 -7.27 -5.35 -7.47
N ARG A 69 -7.41 -5.95 -8.66
CA ARG A 69 -6.42 -6.91 -9.17
C ARG A 69 -5.07 -6.25 -9.40
N CYS A 70 -5.02 -5.04 -9.98
CA CYS A 70 -3.77 -4.29 -10.14
C CYS A 70 -3.08 -3.98 -8.79
N PHE A 71 -3.86 -3.69 -7.76
CA PHE A 71 -3.34 -3.54 -6.40
C PHE A 71 -2.78 -4.85 -5.84
N LYS A 72 -3.50 -5.98 -5.99
CA LYS A 72 -3.01 -7.31 -5.56
C LYS A 72 -1.78 -7.78 -6.33
N ASP A 73 -1.66 -7.42 -7.60
CA ASP A 73 -0.50 -7.70 -8.46
C ASP A 73 0.71 -6.80 -8.13
N GLY A 74 0.60 -5.88 -7.16
CA GLY A 74 1.69 -4.99 -6.75
C GLY A 74 1.95 -3.81 -7.69
N LYS A 75 1.10 -3.58 -8.69
CA LYS A 75 1.23 -2.44 -9.62
C LYS A 75 0.88 -1.10 -8.99
N LEU A 76 0.17 -1.13 -7.86
CA LEU A 76 -0.26 0.04 -7.10
C LEU A 76 0.16 -0.12 -5.67
N ARG A 77 0.68 0.95 -5.07
CA ARG A 77 1.05 1.00 -3.67
C ARG A 77 0.17 2.00 -2.93
N ARG A 78 -0.32 1.60 -1.75
CA ARG A 78 -0.97 2.53 -0.83
C ARG A 78 0.12 3.38 -0.17
N ASN A 79 -0.04 4.69 -0.23
CA ASN A 79 0.80 5.62 0.54
C ASN A 79 -0.06 6.18 1.68
N SER A 80 0.43 6.06 2.91
CA SER A 80 -0.10 6.77 4.06
C SER A 80 0.80 7.95 4.36
N ASN A 81 0.29 9.17 4.21
CA ASN A 81 0.98 10.34 4.74
C ASN A 81 0.66 10.45 6.23
N SER A 82 1.65 10.82 7.04
CA SER A 82 1.38 11.19 8.44
C SER A 82 0.47 12.40 8.46
N ILE A 83 -0.70 12.25 9.07
CA ILE A 83 -1.64 13.36 9.28
C ILE A 83 -1.07 14.33 10.32
N LYS A 84 -0.21 13.84 11.23
CA LYS A 84 0.36 14.67 12.28
C LYS A 84 1.43 15.60 11.70
N PRO A 85 1.34 16.92 11.92
CA PRO A 85 2.39 17.85 11.55
C PRO A 85 3.68 17.52 12.31
N LEU A 86 4.82 17.81 11.69
CA LEU A 86 6.12 17.67 12.34
C LEU A 86 6.19 18.58 13.57
N LEU A 87 6.75 18.06 14.68
CA LEU A 87 6.94 18.86 15.89
C LEU A 87 7.98 19.96 15.61
N THR A 88 7.56 21.22 15.73
CA THR A 88 8.48 22.36 15.72
C THR A 88 9.39 22.30 16.95
N ASN A 89 10.55 22.96 16.90
CA ASN A 89 11.44 23.03 18.06
C ASN A 89 10.75 23.67 19.28
N LYS A 90 9.85 24.63 19.07
CA LYS A 90 8.99 25.20 20.11
C LYS A 90 8.08 24.14 20.73
N ASN A 91 7.37 23.37 19.90
CA ASN A 91 6.48 22.31 20.39
C ASN A 91 7.25 21.24 21.17
N LYS A 92 8.48 20.92 20.77
CA LYS A 92 9.34 20.00 21.53
C LYS A 92 9.66 20.54 22.91
N LYS A 93 10.07 21.81 23.02
CA LYS A 93 10.36 22.47 24.31
C LYS A 93 9.13 22.46 25.23
N ASN A 94 8.00 22.93 24.73
CA ASN A 94 6.76 22.97 25.51
C ASN A 94 6.33 21.58 26.03
N ARG A 95 6.57 20.51 25.24
CA ARG A 95 6.26 19.15 25.68
C ARG A 95 7.20 18.68 26.80
N VAL A 96 8.48 19.03 26.74
CA VAL A 96 9.43 18.71 27.82
C VAL A 96 9.08 19.49 29.08
N GLU A 97 8.80 20.79 28.96
CA GLU A 97 8.34 21.64 30.07
C GLU A 97 7.08 21.07 30.73
N PHE A 98 6.10 20.64 29.93
CA PHE A 98 4.91 19.97 30.44
C PHE A 98 5.26 18.68 31.21
N CYS A 99 6.08 17.80 30.64
CA CYS A 99 6.50 16.57 31.34
C CYS A 99 7.21 16.86 32.66
N LEU A 100 8.07 17.88 32.70
CA LEU A 100 8.77 18.30 33.92
C LEU A 100 7.80 18.84 34.97
N SER A 101 6.79 19.60 34.56
CA SER A 101 5.75 20.11 35.46
C SER A 101 4.89 19.01 36.10
N MET A 102 4.85 17.82 35.48
CA MET A 102 4.09 16.68 35.97
C MET A 102 4.91 15.75 36.88
N LEU A 103 6.17 16.08 37.19
CA LEU A 103 6.95 15.35 38.17
C LEU A 103 6.44 15.65 39.58
N ASP A 104 6.29 14.61 40.41
CA ASP A 104 5.91 14.76 41.81
C ASP A 104 7.12 15.26 42.61
N ALA A 105 6.99 16.45 43.19
CA ALA A 105 8.03 17.07 44.00
C ALA A 105 8.39 16.24 45.25
N ASN A 106 7.43 15.48 45.80
CA ASN A 106 7.65 14.68 47.02
C ASN A 106 8.42 13.39 46.76
N SER A 107 8.56 13.02 45.49
CA SER A 107 9.19 11.80 45.01
C SER A 107 10.72 11.97 44.80
N PHE A 108 11.25 13.18 44.98
CA PHE A 108 12.68 13.47 44.92
C PHE A 108 13.42 13.19 46.24
N PRO A 109 14.70 12.75 46.21
CA PRO A 109 15.52 12.41 45.05
C PRO A 109 15.52 10.90 44.69
N ASN A 110 14.94 10.06 45.54
CA ASN A 110 15.18 8.62 45.48
C ASN A 110 14.25 7.86 44.52
N ASN A 111 13.07 8.39 44.19
CA ASN A 111 12.11 7.66 43.36
C ASN A 111 11.22 8.60 42.55
N HIS A 112 11.75 9.17 41.47
CA HIS A 112 11.02 10.07 40.58
C HIS A 112 9.71 9.45 40.05
N ARG A 113 8.57 10.01 40.46
CA ARG A 113 7.24 9.63 39.97
C ARG A 113 6.56 10.82 39.33
N PHE A 114 5.60 10.55 38.46
CA PHE A 114 4.67 11.58 37.98
C PHE A 114 3.56 11.80 39.01
N VAL A 115 3.03 13.01 39.06
CA VAL A 115 1.87 13.37 39.88
C VAL A 115 0.69 12.45 39.54
N SER A 116 0.01 11.95 40.56
CA SER A 116 -1.17 11.10 40.37
C SER A 116 -2.28 11.90 39.68
N MET A 117 -2.80 11.38 38.57
CA MET A 117 -3.85 12.02 37.76
C MET A 117 -5.26 11.65 38.23
N GLU A 118 -5.40 11.17 39.47
CA GLU A 118 -6.68 10.69 40.04
C GLU A 118 -7.79 11.76 40.03
N ASN A 119 -7.42 13.04 40.03
CA ASN A 119 -8.34 14.17 39.96
C ASN A 119 -8.41 14.84 38.57
N ILE A 120 -7.85 14.21 37.52
CA ILE A 120 -7.82 14.76 36.16
C ILE A 120 -8.75 13.96 35.26
N ILE A 121 -9.71 14.65 34.63
CA ILE A 121 -10.57 14.07 33.60
C ILE A 121 -9.99 14.43 32.23
N HIS A 122 -9.61 13.42 31.46
CA HIS A 122 -9.16 13.59 30.08
C HIS A 122 -10.33 13.48 29.11
N ILE A 123 -10.59 14.53 28.34
CA ILE A 123 -11.62 14.57 27.30
C ILE A 123 -10.92 14.71 25.94
N ASP A 124 -11.29 13.86 24.98
CA ASP A 124 -10.81 13.92 23.60
C ASP A 124 -11.98 13.77 22.64
N GLU A 125 -12.01 14.60 21.60
CA GLU A 125 -13.02 14.52 20.55
C GLU A 125 -12.44 13.83 19.31
N LYS A 126 -13.17 12.82 18.83
CA LYS A 126 -12.77 12.05 17.66
C LYS A 126 -13.84 12.12 16.58
N TRP A 127 -13.48 12.68 15.44
CA TRP A 127 -14.32 12.70 14.24
C TRP A 127 -14.28 11.33 13.54
N PHE A 128 -15.46 10.77 13.31
CA PHE A 128 -15.64 9.58 12.48
C PHE A 128 -16.29 9.97 11.15
N TYR A 129 -15.65 9.59 10.04
CA TYR A 129 -16.25 9.76 8.72
C TYR A 129 -16.98 8.49 8.32
N LEU A 130 -18.26 8.61 7.99
CA LEU A 130 -18.99 7.55 7.29
C LEU A 130 -18.36 7.39 5.90
N THR A 131 -17.89 6.19 5.57
CA THR A 131 -17.36 5.89 4.23
C THR A 131 -18.47 6.08 3.21
N LYS A 132 -18.27 7.01 2.26
CA LYS A 132 -19.09 7.10 1.04
C LYS A 132 -18.82 5.85 0.20
N ASN A 133 -19.88 5.08 -0.09
CA ASN A 133 -19.84 3.93 -0.99
C ASN A 133 -19.55 4.36 -2.43
#